data_AF-A0A0S8FE34-F1
#
_entry.id   AF-A0A0S8FE34-F1
#
_cell.length_a   1.000
_cell.length_b   1.000
_cell.length_c   1.000
_cell.angle_alpha   90.00
_cell.angle_beta   90.00
_cell.angle_gamma   90.00
#
_symmetry.space_group_name_H-M   'P 1'
#
loop_
_entity.id
_entity.type
_entity.pdbx_description
1 polymer ?
#
loop_
_entity_poly.entity_id
_entity_poly.type
_entity_poly.pdbx_seq_one_letter_code
_entity_poly.pdbx_strand_id
1 'polypeptide(L)'
;MSTNNQIATIVQRIEKMEDEKTAISLDISEIYKEAKGNGFDVKILKKVIAERKKPQHERAQAQEIFDLYMSAIESFDKTPLGSYAATVEVKL
;
A
#
# COMPACT_ATOMS: atom_id res chain seq x y z
N MET A 1 -3.50 31.41 -34.57
CA MET A 1 -2.71 31.46 -33.32
C MET A 1 -1.34 30.86 -33.61
N SER A 2 -0.27 31.59 -33.33
CA SER A 2 1.11 31.11 -33.59
C SER A 2 1.48 29.99 -32.62
N THR A 3 2.28 29.01 -33.06
CA THR A 3 2.71 27.84 -32.29
C THR A 3 3.37 28.19 -30.94
N ASN A 4 4.09 29.32 -30.87
CA ASN A 4 4.66 29.83 -29.62
C ASN A 4 3.62 30.15 -28.54
N ASN A 5 2.42 30.63 -28.91
CA ASN A 5 1.34 30.89 -27.95
C ASN A 5 0.72 29.59 -27.42
N GLN A 6 0.76 28.51 -28.21
CA GLN A 6 0.27 27.20 -27.78
C GLN A 6 1.20 26.57 -26.73
N ILE A 7 2.52 26.65 -26.95
CA ILE A 7 3.51 26.15 -25.99
C ILE A 7 3.39 26.90 -24.66
N ALA A 8 3.32 28.24 -24.69
CA ALA A 8 3.16 29.04 -23.48
C ALA A 8 1.90 28.66 -22.68
N THR A 9 0.77 28.43 -23.38
CA THR A 9 -0.48 28.00 -22.75
C THR A 9 -0.37 26.61 -22.12
N ILE A 10 0.31 25.67 -22.78
CA ILE A 10 0.53 24.32 -22.24
C ILE A 10 1.39 24.38 -20.99
N VAL A 11 2.50 25.13 -21.02
CA VAL A 11 3.41 25.28 -19.87
C VAL A 11 2.67 25.86 -18.66
N GLN A 12 1.94 26.96 -18.83
CA GLN A 12 1.18 27.59 -17.74
C GLN A 12 0.14 26.65 -17.12
N ARG A 13 -0.52 25.83 -17.95
CA ARG A 13 -1.47 24.83 -17.45
C ARG A 13 -0.78 23.75 -16.64
N ILE A 14 0.39 23.27 -17.08
CA ILE A 14 1.16 22.26 -16.36
C ILE A 14 1.68 22.80 -15.03
N GLU A 15 2.22 24.02 -15.02
CA GLU A 15 2.71 24.67 -13.79
C GLU A 15 1.60 24.79 -12.74
N LYS A 16 0.40 25.24 -13.15
CA LYS A 16 -0.77 25.28 -12.26
C LYS A 16 -1.12 23.90 -11.70
N MET A 17 -1.05 22.84 -12.50
CA MET A 17 -1.33 21.49 -12.05
C MET A 17 -0.24 20.95 -11.11
N GLU A 18 1.03 21.29 -11.30
CA GLU A 18 2.12 20.92 -10.39
C GLU A 18 2.02 21.67 -9.05
N ASP A 19 1.61 22.93 -9.06
CA ASP A 19 1.32 23.69 -7.84
C ASP A 19 0.16 23.07 -7.05
N GLU A 20 -0.96 22.76 -7.73
CA GLU A 20 -2.12 22.09 -7.12
C GLU A 20 -1.74 20.71 -6.55
N LYS A 21 -0.96 19.92 -7.30
CA LYS A 21 -0.44 18.62 -6.84
C LYS A 21 0.46 18.76 -5.62
N THR A 22 1.26 19.81 -5.55
CA THR A 22 2.11 20.09 -4.38
C THR A 22 1.25 20.44 -3.17
N ALA A 23 0.26 21.33 -3.32
CA ALA A 23 -0.68 21.68 -2.24
C ALA A 23 -1.41 20.43 -1.71
N ILE A 24 -1.97 19.61 -2.59
CA ILE A 24 -2.65 18.35 -2.22
C ILE A 24 -1.70 17.40 -1.50
N SER A 25 -0.43 17.32 -1.94
CA SER A 25 0.57 16.46 -1.30
C SER A 25 0.91 16.92 0.12
N LEU A 26 0.92 18.23 0.36
CA LEU A 26 1.09 18.81 1.69
C LEU A 26 -0.11 18.49 2.58
N ASP A 27 -1.33 18.67 2.10
CA ASP A 27 -2.55 18.35 2.84
C ASP A 27 -2.59 16.86 3.25
N ILE A 28 -2.26 15.96 2.31
CA ILE A 28 -2.15 14.52 2.61
C ILE A 28 -1.09 14.25 3.68
N SER A 29 0.03 14.97 3.66
CA SER A 29 1.11 14.84 4.65
C SER A 29 0.63 15.24 6.05
N GLU A 30 -0.12 16.35 6.16
CA GLU A 30 -0.71 16.79 7.43
C GLU A 30 -1.71 15.78 8.00
N ILE A 31 -2.56 15.17 7.16
CA ILE A 31 -3.48 14.11 7.60
C ILE A 31 -2.70 12.92 8.18
N TYR A 32 -1.59 12.51 7.56
CA TYR A 32 -0.77 11.43 8.13
C TYR A 32 -0.07 11.84 9.43
N LYS A 33 0.32 13.11 9.59
CA LYS A 33 0.90 13.61 10.85
C LYS A 33 -0.15 13.61 11.96
N GLU A 34 -1.37 14.05 11.67
CA GLU A 34 -2.49 14.01 12.60
C GLU A 34 -2.79 12.56 13.02
N ALA A 35 -2.89 11.64 12.06
CA ALA A 35 -3.08 10.23 12.34
C ALA A 35 -1.98 9.66 13.25
N LYS A 36 -0.72 10.06 13.02
CA LYS A 36 0.39 9.68 13.91
C LYS A 36 0.23 10.25 15.33
N GLY A 37 -0.18 11.52 15.45
CA GLY A 37 -0.45 12.16 16.75
C GLY A 37 -1.58 11.48 17.53
N ASN A 38 -2.57 10.94 16.80
CA ASN A 38 -3.69 10.18 17.35
C ASN A 38 -3.34 8.70 17.65
N GLY A 39 -2.10 8.28 17.43
CA GLY A 39 -1.62 6.93 17.76
C GLY A 39 -1.79 5.88 16.65
N PHE A 40 -2.18 6.26 15.43
CA PHE A 40 -2.28 5.33 14.31
C PHE A 40 -0.92 5.02 13.68
N ASP A 41 -0.72 3.77 13.22
CA ASP A 41 0.45 3.41 12.42
C ASP A 41 0.29 3.90 10.96
N VAL A 42 1.01 4.98 10.64
CA VAL A 42 1.05 5.60 9.32
C VAL A 42 1.52 4.62 8.23
N LYS A 43 2.42 3.66 8.53
CA LYS A 43 2.88 2.68 7.55
C LYS A 43 1.75 1.75 7.15
N ILE A 44 0.94 1.31 8.12
CA ILE A 44 -0.22 0.45 7.86
C ILE A 44 -1.30 1.24 7.10
N LEU A 45 -1.57 2.49 7.47
CA LEU A 45 -2.53 3.33 6.72
C LEU A 45 -2.14 3.50 5.25
N LYS A 46 -0.85 3.74 4.96
CA LYS A 46 -0.34 3.82 3.59
C LYS A 46 -0.56 2.51 2.82
N LYS A 47 -0.32 1.36 3.46
CA LYS A 47 -0.60 0.04 2.87
C LYS A 47 -2.09 -0.12 2.58
N VAL A 48 -2.97 0.21 3.52
CA VAL A 48 -4.43 0.14 3.34
C VAL A 48 -4.89 0.99 2.15
N ILE A 49 -4.39 2.23 2.02
CA ILE A 49 -4.73 3.10 0.89
C ILE A 49 -4.20 2.52 -0.43
N ALA A 50 -2.97 1.99 -0.46
CA ALA A 50 -2.41 1.36 -1.64
C ALA A 50 -3.21 0.13 -2.08
N GLU A 51 -3.61 -0.73 -1.14
CA GLU A 51 -4.48 -1.87 -1.43
C GLU A 51 -5.83 -1.39 -1.96
N ARG A 52 -6.47 -0.39 -1.32
CA ARG A 52 -7.77 0.13 -1.77
C ARG A 52 -7.76 0.73 -3.18
N LYS A 53 -6.59 1.11 -3.71
CA LYS A 53 -6.46 1.57 -5.11
C LYS A 53 -6.54 0.43 -6.13
N LYS A 54 -6.27 -0.81 -5.72
CA LYS A 54 -6.38 -1.98 -6.59
C LYS A 54 -7.84 -2.32 -6.87
N PRO A 55 -8.17 -2.79 -8.08
CA PRO A 55 -9.51 -3.29 -8.40
C PRO A 55 -10.00 -4.33 -7.39
N GLN A 56 -11.31 -4.31 -7.10
CA GLN A 56 -11.89 -5.20 -6.08
C GLN A 56 -11.67 -6.68 -6.38
N HIS A 57 -11.75 -7.08 -7.65
CA HIS A 57 -11.56 -8.47 -8.06
C HIS A 57 -10.11 -8.94 -7.86
N GLU A 58 -9.12 -8.11 -8.21
CA GLU A 58 -7.70 -8.42 -7.97
C GLU A 58 -7.41 -8.59 -6.47
N ARG A 59 -7.99 -7.72 -5.63
CA ARG A 59 -7.86 -7.86 -4.18
C ARG A 59 -8.49 -9.13 -3.63
N ALA A 60 -9.69 -9.48 -4.09
CA ALA A 60 -10.39 -10.68 -3.66
C ALA A 60 -9.60 -11.94 -4.01
N GLN A 61 -9.13 -12.05 -5.26
CA GLN A 61 -8.32 -13.18 -5.71
C GLN A 61 -7.00 -13.28 -4.92
N ALA A 62 -6.32 -12.17 -4.70
CA ALA A 62 -5.08 -12.16 -3.91
C ALA A 62 -5.33 -12.61 -2.46
N GLN A 63 -6.47 -12.21 -1.87
CA GLN A 63 -6.86 -12.63 -0.53
C GLN A 63 -7.20 -14.12 -0.46
N GLU A 64 -7.94 -14.67 -1.43
CA GLU A 64 -8.25 -16.11 -1.50
C GLU A 64 -6.98 -16.96 -1.58
N ILE A 65 -6.01 -16.55 -2.41
CA ILE A 65 -4.72 -17.24 -2.53
C ILE A 65 -3.91 -17.13 -1.24
N PHE A 66 -3.90 -15.94 -0.62
CA PHE A 66 -3.23 -15.72 0.66
C PHE A 66 -3.80 -16.61 1.77
N ASP A 67 -5.13 -16.68 1.88
CA ASP A 67 -5.83 -17.49 2.88
C ASP A 67 -5.58 -18.98 2.65
N LEU A 68 -5.52 -19.43 1.38
CA LEU A 68 -5.13 -20.79 1.03
C LEU A 68 -3.71 -21.12 1.51
N TYR A 69 -2.73 -20.24 1.28
CA TYR A 69 -1.35 -20.48 1.73
C TYR A 69 -1.21 -20.40 3.25
N MET A 70 -1.88 -19.45 3.90
CA MET A 70 -1.84 -19.34 5.35
C MET A 70 -2.47 -20.56 6.03
N SER A 71 -3.63 -21.00 5.54
CA SER A 71 -4.29 -22.21 6.05
C SER A 71 -3.45 -23.48 5.84
N ALA A 72 -2.72 -23.59 4.73
CA ALA A 72 -1.81 -24.71 4.49
C ALA A 72 -0.65 -24.75 5.50
N ILE A 73 -0.05 -23.60 5.82
CA ILE A 73 1.04 -23.51 6.82
C ILE A 73 0.52 -23.80 8.22
N GLU A 74 -0.61 -23.19 8.63
CA GLU A 74 -1.20 -23.47 9.93
C GLU A 74 -1.57 -24.96 10.09
N SER A 75 -2.05 -25.59 9.02
CA SER A 75 -2.38 -27.00 9.01
C SER A 75 -1.13 -27.86 9.16
N PHE A 76 -0.03 -27.49 8.49
CA PHE A 76 1.27 -28.16 8.61
C PHE A 76 1.82 -28.09 10.03
N ASP A 77 1.81 -26.92 10.66
CA ASP A 77 2.27 -26.71 12.04
C ASP A 77 1.49 -27.55 13.07
N LYS A 78 0.20 -27.80 12.79
CA LYS A 78 -0.68 -28.63 13.63
C LYS A 78 -0.56 -30.13 13.38
N THR A 79 0.24 -30.56 12.40
CA THR A 79 0.53 -31.99 12.19
C THR A 79 1.69 -32.48 13.08
N PRO A 80 1.74 -33.78 13.43
CA PRO A 80 2.88 -34.33 14.16
C PRO A 80 4.22 -34.00 13.47
N LEU A 81 4.29 -34.09 12.14
CA LEU A 81 5.49 -33.79 11.36
C LEU A 81 5.97 -32.33 11.47
N GLY A 82 5.06 -31.36 11.52
CA GLY A 82 5.40 -29.94 11.73
C GLY A 82 6.01 -29.67 13.11
N SER A 83 5.44 -30.29 14.16
CA SER A 83 5.97 -30.18 15.53
C SER A 83 7.36 -30.80 15.73
N TYR A 84 7.70 -31.84 14.95
CA TYR A 84 9.03 -32.44 14.98
C TYR A 84 10.10 -31.56 14.30
N ALA A 85 9.77 -30.82 13.24
CA ALA A 85 10.72 -29.90 12.60
C ALA A 85 11.15 -28.77 13.54
N ALA A 86 10.20 -28.16 14.26
CA ALA A 86 10.46 -27.07 15.20
C ALA A 86 11.31 -27.49 16.42
N THR A 87 11.27 -28.76 16.81
CA THR A 87 12.04 -29.27 17.96
C THR A 87 13.47 -29.68 17.61
N VAL A 88 13.77 -29.94 16.34
CA VAL A 88 15.13 -30.30 15.88
C VAL A 88 16.02 -29.08 15.68
N GLU A 89 15.49 -27.93 15.25
CA GLU A 89 16.27 -26.70 15.05
C GLU A 89 16.80 -26.07 16.36
N VAL A 90 16.21 -26.38 17.52
CA VAL A 90 16.63 -25.81 18.82
C VAL A 90 17.74 -26.64 19.51
N LYS A 91 18.18 -27.75 18.91
CA LYS A 91 19.10 -28.71 19.57
C LYS A 91 20.44 -28.92 18.84
N LEU A 92 20.83 -28.02 17.94
CA LEU A 92 22.16 -27.97 17.32
C LEU A 92 22.97 -26.78 17.83
#